data_AF-A0A836TMS1-F1
#
_entry.id   AF-A0A836TMS1-F1
#
_cell.length_a   1.000
_cell.length_b   1.000
_cell.length_c   1.000
_cell.angle_alpha   90.00
_cell.angle_beta   90.00
_cell.angle_gamma   90.00
#
_symmetry.space_group_name_H-M   'P 1'
#
loop_
_entity.id
_entity.type
_entity.pdbx_description
1 polymer ?
#
loop_
_entity_poly.entity_id
_entity_poly.type
_entity_poly.pdbx_seq_one_letter_code
_entity_poly.pdbx_strand_id
1 'polypeptide(L)' 'MKNLEKFTVNPDTNIHDALKIIDRPGGQIALVVDRTQKLMGTVTDGDVRI' A
#
# COMPACT_ATOMS: atom_id res chain seq x y z
N MET A 1 -3.97 -0.78 -19.54
CA MET A 1 -3.09 -0.38 -18.42
C MET A 1 -3.65 -0.96 -17.13
N LYS A 2 -2.81 -1.49 -16.22
CA LYS A 2 -3.29 -1.93 -14.89
C LYS A 2 -3.55 -0.69 -14.03
N ASN A 3 -4.71 -0.62 -13.37
CA ASN A 3 -5.00 0.44 -12.39
C ASN A 3 -4.18 0.16 -11.12
N LEU A 4 -3.19 1.02 -10.85
CA LEU A 4 -2.30 0.94 -9.69
C LEU A 4 -2.84 1.66 -8.45
N GLU A 5 -3.82 2.56 -8.62
CA GLU A 5 -4.40 3.35 -7.52
C GLU A 5 -5.04 2.45 -6.45
N LYS A 6 -5.50 1.26 -6.83
CA LYS A 6 -6.03 0.27 -5.89
C LYS A 6 -4.98 -0.35 -4.95
N PHE A 7 -3.70 -0.10 -5.20
CA PHE A 7 -2.56 -0.54 -4.40
C PHE A 7 -1.84 0.61 -3.71
N THR A 8 -2.27 1.87 -3.86
CA THR A 8 -1.58 3.02 -3.27
C THR A 8 -2.20 3.45 -1.93
N VAL A 9 -1.35 3.95 -1.04
CA VAL A 9 -1.72 4.58 0.25
C VAL A 9 -0.91 5.87 0.43
N ASN A 10 -1.38 6.75 1.30
CA ASN A 10 -0.61 7.92 1.71
C ASN A 10 0.34 7.56 2.88
N PRO A 11 1.49 8.24 3.06
CA PRO A 11 2.34 8.08 4.24
C PRO A 11 1.59 8.18 5.59
N ASP A 12 0.51 8.97 5.64
CA ASP A 12 -0.28 9.17 6.84
C ASP A 12 -1.40 8.13 7.02
N THR A 13 -1.54 7.16 6.09
CA THR A 13 -2.55 6.09 6.16
C THR A 13 -2.28 5.15 7.34
N ASN A 14 -3.32 4.84 8.12
CA ASN A 14 -3.21 3.88 9.22
C ASN A 14 -2.83 2.50 8.69
N ILE A 15 -1.97 1.78 9.42
CA ILE A 15 -1.51 0.44 9.04
C ILE A 15 -2.67 -0.56 8.82
N HIS A 16 -3.77 -0.45 9.56
CA HIS A 16 -4.96 -1.28 9.36
C HIS A 16 -5.60 -1.09 7.98
N ASP A 17 -5.57 0.12 7.44
CA ASP A 17 -6.10 0.39 6.10
C ASP A 17 -5.12 -0.03 5.00
N ALA A 18 -3.82 0.08 5.25
CA ALA A 18 -2.81 -0.51 4.37
C ALA A 18 -2.93 -2.04 4.29
N LEU A 19 -3.20 -2.70 5.43
CA LEU A 19 -3.44 -4.14 5.48
C LEU A 19 -4.66 -4.57 4.65
N LYS A 20 -5.73 -3.77 4.60
CA LYS A 20 -6.88 -4.03 3.72
C LYS A 20 -6.54 -4.04 2.23
N ILE A 21 -5.42 -3.42 1.83
CA ILE A 21 -4.89 -3.50 0.45
C ILE A 21 -4.02 -4.74 0.32
N ILE A 22 -3.12 -4.96 1.28
CA ILE A 22 -2.17 -6.09 1.34
C ILE A 22 -2.90 -7.43 1.28
N ASP A 23 -3.99 -7.57 2.04
CA ASP A 23 -4.77 -8.81 2.15
C ASP A 23 -5.69 -9.07 0.94
N ARG A 24 -5.77 -8.15 -0.03
CA ARG A 24 -6.58 -8.38 -1.26
C ARG A 24 -5.97 -9.52 -2.08
N PRO A 25 -6.78 -10.32 -2.79
CA PRO A 25 -6.26 -11.29 -3.75
C PRO A 25 -5.34 -10.61 -4.78
N GLY A 26 -4.07 -11.02 -4.81
CA GLY A 26 -3.03 -10.38 -5.65
C GLY A 26 -2.54 -9.01 -5.14
N GLY A 27 -2.88 -8.63 -3.92
CA GLY A 27 -2.65 -7.32 -3.32
C GLY A 27 -1.51 -7.22 -2.33
N GLN A 28 -0.57 -8.17 -2.31
CA GLN A 28 0.55 -8.41 -1.36
C GLN A 28 1.48 -7.21 -1.02
N ILE A 29 1.21 -6.03 -1.57
CA ILE A 29 1.98 -4.81 -1.41
C ILE A 29 1.07 -3.58 -1.39
N ALA A 30 1.35 -2.66 -0.49
CA ALA A 30 0.86 -1.29 -0.51
C ALA A 30 1.99 -0.35 -0.96
N LEU A 31 1.73 0.44 -2.00
CA LEU A 31 2.63 1.46 -2.53
C LEU A 31 2.37 2.78 -1.78
N VAL A 32 3.35 3.25 -1.02
CA VAL A 32 3.22 4.50 -0.28
C VAL A 32 3.56 5.65 -1.23
N VAL A 33 2.60 6.54 -1.49
CA VAL A 33 2.75 7.67 -2.43
C VAL A 33 2.44 9.01 -1.76
N ASP A 34 3.17 10.05 -2.13
CA ASP A 34 2.90 11.40 -1.66
C ASP A 34 1.67 12.03 -2.35
N ARG A 35 1.37 13.29 -2.01
CA ARG A 35 0.23 14.05 -2.55
C ARG A 35 0.33 14.29 -4.07
N THR A 36 1.52 14.16 -4.65
CA THR A 36 1.80 14.30 -6.08
C THR A 36 1.84 12.95 -6.81
N GLN A 37 1.45 11.86 -6.14
CA GLN A 37 1.55 10.48 -6.64
C GLN A 37 3.00 10.00 -6.86
N LYS A 38 3.97 10.63 -6.20
CA LYS A 38 5.36 10.15 -6.21
C LYS A 38 5.50 8.98 -5.24
N LEU A 39 6.09 7.88 -5.69
CA LEU A 39 6.40 6.73 -4.84
C LEU A 39 7.44 7.12 -3.78
N MET A 40 7.07 6.93 -2.51
CA MET A 40 7.89 7.19 -1.34
C MET A 40 8.46 5.89 -0.74
N GLY A 41 7.75 4.77 -0.91
CA GLY A 41 8.16 3.47 -0.39
C GLY A 41 7.10 2.40 -0.56
N THR A 42 7.30 1.27 0.11
CA THR A 42 6.42 0.10 0.03
C THR A 42 6.20 -0.49 1.42
N VAL A 43 5.02 -1.07 1.65
CA VAL A 43 4.70 -1.87 2.84
C VAL A 43 4.12 -3.21 2.40
N THR A 44 4.57 -4.28 3.02
CA THR A 44 4.18 -5.68 2.74
C THR A 44 3.65 -6.37 4.00
N ASP A 45 3.09 -7.56 3.86
CA ASP A 45 2.64 -8.33 5.04
C ASP A 45 3.80 -8.70 5.97
N GLY A 46 5.00 -8.93 5.41
CA GLY A 46 6.22 -9.21 6.17
C GLY A 46 6.72 -8.05 7.04
N ASP A 47 6.36 -6.81 6.71
CA ASP A 47 6.69 -5.64 7.54
C ASP A 47 5.80 -5.55 8.79
N VAL A 48 4.63 -6.22 8.78
CA VAL A 48 3.59 -6.09 9.80
C VAL A 48 3.39 -7.37 10.62
N ARG A 49 3.59 -8.55 10.01
CA ARG A 49 3.47 -9.85 10.67
C ARG A 49 4.83 -10.24 11.28
N ILE A 50 5.00 -9.92 12.57
CA ILE A 50 6.16 -10.31 13.40
C ILE A 50 5.93 -11.68 14.02
#